data_AF-A0A327NC45-F1
#
_entry.id   AF-A0A327NC45-F1
#
_cell.length_a   1.000
_cell.length_b   1.000
_cell.length_c   1.000
_cell.angle_alpha   90.00
_cell.angle_beta   90.00
_cell.angle_gamma   90.00
#
_symmetry.space_group_name_H-M   'P 1'
#
loop_
_entity.id
_entity.type
_entity.pdbx_description
1 polymer ?
#
loop_
_entity_poly.entity_id
_entity_poly.type
_entity_poly.pdbx_seq_one_letter_code
_entity_poly.pdbx_strand_id
1 'polypeptide(L)'
;MSQPVVKVTAQSEQELYYFEGPIMKKGNELSVEYPNGARFQQLAIDNAETEFALKQLDLQHKANEAAYQAKVAELEGYRAELYEHTNRKELSDYEEGKRRTRIRELTERIKGFEKPEPVNLELYRVQRQMLEYKLRETAHLNATILIWQAQGEQN
;
A
#
# COMPACT_ATOMS: atom_id res chain seq x y z
N MET A 1 53.87 12.82 1.67
CA MET A 1 52.55 13.48 1.74
C MET A 1 51.59 12.48 2.36
N SER A 2 50.98 12.82 3.48
CA SER A 2 50.04 11.94 4.21
C SER A 2 48.69 11.92 3.49
N GLN A 3 48.19 10.72 3.18
CA GLN A 3 46.85 10.53 2.62
C GLN A 3 45.78 10.94 3.67
N PRO A 4 44.67 11.58 3.24
CA PRO A 4 43.58 11.89 4.15
C PRO A 4 42.89 10.60 4.59
N VAL A 5 42.88 10.35 5.91
CA VAL A 5 42.14 9.24 6.52
C VAL A 5 40.87 9.80 7.13
N VAL A 6 39.72 9.37 6.63
CA VAL A 6 38.41 9.72 7.23
C VAL A 6 38.09 8.69 8.30
N LYS A 7 37.88 9.15 9.53
CA LYS A 7 37.44 8.32 10.65
C LYS A 7 35.92 8.40 10.78
N VAL A 8 35.23 7.28 10.63
CA VAL A 8 33.78 7.17 10.86
C VAL A 8 33.54 6.62 12.26
N THR A 9 32.70 7.31 13.05
CA THR A 9 32.22 6.82 14.35
C THR A 9 30.75 6.45 14.22
N ALA A 10 30.43 5.16 14.31
CA ALA A 10 29.05 4.67 14.30
C ALA A 10 28.45 4.69 15.72
N GLN A 11 27.13 4.82 15.83
CA GLN A 11 26.44 4.79 17.13
C GLN A 11 26.28 3.35 17.65
N SER A 12 26.36 2.36 16.77
CA SER A 12 26.35 0.95 17.13
C SER A 12 27.18 0.10 16.17
N GLU A 13 27.62 -1.08 16.62
CA GLU A 13 28.36 -2.01 15.78
C GLU A 13 27.52 -2.55 14.60
N GLN A 14 26.18 -2.55 14.72
CA GLN A 14 25.27 -3.00 13.67
C GLN A 14 25.28 -2.08 12.45
N GLU A 15 25.46 -0.77 12.63
CA GLU A 15 25.56 0.19 11.52
C GLU A 15 26.79 -0.06 10.64
N LEU A 16 27.85 -0.65 11.20
CA LEU A 16 29.09 -0.95 10.49
C LEU A 16 28.92 -2.06 9.43
N TYR A 17 27.86 -2.87 9.52
CA TYR A 17 27.62 -3.99 8.59
C TYR A 17 26.91 -3.58 7.29
N TYR A 18 26.40 -2.34 7.19
CA TYR A 18 25.77 -1.82 5.96
C TYR A 18 26.78 -1.24 4.95
N PHE A 19 28.07 -1.19 5.30
CA PHE A 19 29.12 -0.71 4.42
C PHE A 19 29.70 -1.87 3.59
N GLU A 20 29.53 -1.84 2.27
CA GLU A 20 30.18 -2.77 1.35
C GLU A 20 31.44 -2.15 0.71
N GLY A 21 32.59 -2.78 0.90
CA GLY A 21 33.89 -2.38 0.34
C GLY A 21 35.07 -3.10 1.01
N PRO A 22 36.31 -3.01 0.49
CA PRO A 22 37.50 -3.55 1.14
C PRO A 22 37.81 -2.73 2.40
N ILE A 23 37.15 -3.10 3.50
CA ILE A 23 37.18 -2.40 4.78
C ILE A 23 38.29 -2.99 5.64
N MET A 24 39.29 -2.18 5.98
CA MET A 24 40.21 -2.53 7.06
C MET A 24 39.58 -2.12 8.40
N LYS A 25 39.02 -3.11 9.12
CA LYS A 25 38.49 -2.94 10.48
C LYS A 25 39.65 -2.81 11.48
N LYS A 26 39.69 -1.70 12.25
CA LYS A 26 40.51 -1.60 13.46
C LYS A 26 39.69 -0.96 14.60
N GLY A 27 39.04 -1.80 15.41
CA GLY A 27 38.12 -1.32 16.45
C GLY A 27 36.85 -0.70 15.87
N ASN A 28 36.38 0.41 16.47
CA ASN A 28 35.19 1.16 16.02
C ASN A 28 35.46 2.15 14.88
N GLU A 29 36.67 2.11 14.28
CA GLU A 29 37.05 3.00 13.20
C GLU A 29 36.98 2.25 11.85
N LEU A 30 36.18 2.78 10.93
CA LEU A 30 36.21 2.46 9.50
C LEU A 30 37.18 3.42 8.81
N SER A 31 38.22 2.89 8.18
CA SER A 31 39.06 3.64 7.24
C SER A 31 38.81 3.10 5.84
N VAL A 32 38.25 3.93 4.96
CA VAL A 32 38.08 3.61 3.53
C VAL A 32 39.04 4.51 2.75
N GLU A 33 40.08 3.91 2.18
CA GLU A 33 41.00 4.60 1.28
C GLU A 33 40.30 4.79 -0.07
N TYR A 34 39.77 5.98 -0.32
CA TYR A 34 39.26 6.33 -1.65
C TYR A 34 40.41 6.85 -2.53
N PRO A 35 40.65 6.27 -3.71
CA PRO A 35 41.53 6.89 -4.69
C PRO A 35 40.97 8.27 -5.08
N ASN A 36 41.83 9.28 -5.04
CA ASN A 36 41.53 10.70 -5.24
C ASN A 36 40.40 10.98 -6.24
N GLY A 37 39.40 11.79 -5.82
CA GLY A 37 38.39 12.36 -6.72
C GLY A 37 37.01 11.72 -6.67
N ALA A 38 36.66 11.00 -5.59
CA ALA A 38 35.30 10.50 -5.40
C ALA A 38 34.30 11.65 -5.21
N ARG A 39 33.73 12.15 -6.32
CA ARG A 39 32.46 12.87 -6.30
C ARG A 39 31.40 11.88 -5.83
N PHE A 40 30.82 12.10 -4.66
CA PHE A 40 29.63 11.37 -4.26
C PHE A 40 28.52 11.72 -5.26
N GLN A 41 28.31 10.89 -6.29
CA GLN A 41 27.13 11.00 -7.12
C GLN A 41 25.93 10.67 -6.23
N GLN A 42 25.08 11.67 -6.01
CA GLN A 42 23.80 11.48 -5.37
C GLN A 42 22.99 10.51 -6.25
N LEU A 43 22.96 9.23 -5.87
CA LEU A 43 21.95 8.31 -6.39
C LEU A 43 20.63 8.82 -5.83
N ALA A 44 19.91 9.61 -6.64
CA ALA A 44 18.53 9.93 -6.36
C ALA A 44 17.79 8.60 -6.28
N ILE A 45 17.45 8.16 -5.07
CA ILE A 45 16.62 6.97 -4.89
C ILE A 45 15.27 7.31 -5.54
N ASP A 46 15.00 6.67 -6.67
CA ASP A 46 13.76 6.86 -7.40
C ASP A 46 12.61 6.23 -6.60
N ASN A 47 11.85 7.09 -5.93
CA ASN A 47 10.68 6.69 -5.16
C ASN A 47 9.44 6.49 -6.04
N ALA A 48 9.52 6.76 -7.35
CA ALA A 48 8.37 6.69 -8.26
C ALA A 48 7.68 5.33 -8.25
N GLU A 49 8.43 4.23 -8.12
CA GLU A 49 7.85 2.89 -8.04
C GLU A 49 7.00 2.69 -6.77
N THR A 50 7.48 3.19 -5.63
CA THR A 50 6.76 3.04 -4.34
C THR A 50 5.56 3.98 -4.27
N GLU A 51 5.68 5.21 -4.78
CA GLU A 51 4.56 6.14 -4.92
C GLU A 51 3.51 5.64 -5.91
N PHE A 52 3.93 5.03 -7.02
CA PHE A 52 3.02 4.39 -7.97
C PHE A 52 2.28 3.21 -7.32
N ALA A 53 3.00 2.37 -6.57
CA ALA A 53 2.40 1.26 -5.84
C ALA A 53 1.34 1.73 -4.82
N LEU A 54 1.59 2.83 -4.09
CA LEU A 54 0.60 3.44 -3.19
C LEU A 54 -0.65 3.90 -3.94
N LYS A 55 -0.48 4.60 -5.07
CA LYS A 55 -1.60 5.05 -5.90
C LYS A 55 -2.42 3.87 -6.43
N GLN A 56 -1.76 2.81 -6.88
CA GLN A 56 -2.43 1.60 -7.36
C GLN A 56 -3.20 0.91 -6.24
N LEU A 57 -2.62 0.80 -5.04
CA LEU A 57 -3.27 0.21 -3.87
C LEU A 57 -4.54 1.00 -3.49
N ASP A 58 -4.47 2.32 -3.43
CA ASP A 58 -5.61 3.18 -3.13
C ASP A 58 -6.73 3.07 -4.19
N LEU A 59 -6.35 2.99 -5.47
CA LEU A 59 -7.30 2.80 -6.57
C LEU A 59 -7.97 1.43 -6.50
N GLN A 60 -7.20 0.38 -6.25
CA GLN A 60 -7.72 -0.98 -6.11
C GLN A 60 -8.69 -1.08 -4.94
N HIS A 61 -8.34 -0.49 -3.79
CA HIS A 61 -9.22 -0.46 -2.62
C HIS A 61 -10.56 0.21 -2.94
N LYS A 62 -10.54 1.40 -3.56
CA LYS A 62 -11.76 2.13 -3.96
C LYS A 62 -12.59 1.35 -4.97
N ALA A 63 -11.95 0.68 -5.93
CA ALA A 63 -12.66 -0.15 -6.91
C ALA A 63 -13.35 -1.34 -6.24
N ASN A 64 -12.68 -1.99 -5.28
CA ASN A 64 -13.24 -3.09 -4.51
C ASN A 64 -14.41 -2.62 -3.63
N GLU A 65 -14.29 -1.46 -2.98
CA GLU A 65 -15.38 -0.87 -2.19
C GLU A 65 -16.59 -0.55 -3.07
N ALA A 66 -16.38 0.07 -4.23
CA ALA A 66 -17.45 0.38 -5.17
C ALA A 66 -18.14 -0.88 -5.68
N ALA A 67 -17.39 -1.92 -6.03
CA ALA A 67 -17.93 -3.20 -6.46
C ALA A 67 -18.73 -3.90 -5.34
N TYR A 68 -18.24 -3.86 -4.11
CA TYR A 68 -18.95 -4.37 -2.94
C TYR A 68 -20.28 -3.63 -2.73
N GLN A 69 -20.26 -2.29 -2.72
CA GLN A 69 -21.46 -1.48 -2.54
C GLN A 69 -22.48 -1.70 -3.67
N ALA A 70 -22.02 -1.84 -4.91
CA ALA A 70 -22.91 -2.16 -6.04
C ALA A 70 -23.63 -3.51 -5.84
N LYS A 71 -22.92 -4.55 -5.40
CA LYS A 71 -23.53 -5.86 -5.10
C LYS A 71 -24.51 -5.78 -3.93
N VAL A 72 -24.18 -5.02 -2.89
CA VAL A 72 -25.08 -4.81 -1.74
C VAL A 72 -26.35 -4.09 -2.20
N ALA A 73 -26.22 -3.01 -2.95
CA ALA A 73 -27.34 -2.23 -3.48
C ALA A 73 -28.23 -3.06 -4.41
N GLU A 74 -27.65 -3.93 -5.25
CA GLU A 74 -28.41 -4.85 -6.09
C GLU A 74 -29.25 -5.82 -5.25
N LEU A 75 -28.65 -6.44 -4.23
CA LEU A 75 -29.35 -7.35 -3.32
C LEU A 75 -30.46 -6.63 -2.52
N GLU A 76 -30.19 -5.42 -2.05
CA GLU A 76 -31.19 -4.58 -1.38
C GLU A 76 -32.34 -4.19 -2.31
N GLY A 77 -32.06 -3.90 -3.58
CA GLY A 77 -33.06 -3.69 -4.62
C GLY A 77 -34.00 -4.88 -4.78
N TYR A 78 -33.46 -6.10 -4.91
CA TYR A 78 -34.30 -7.31 -4.99
C TYR A 78 -35.13 -7.54 -3.72
N ARG A 79 -34.57 -7.26 -2.53
CA ARG A 79 -35.28 -7.38 -1.25
C ARG A 79 -36.42 -6.36 -1.13
N ALA A 80 -36.19 -5.12 -1.56
CA ALA A 80 -37.22 -4.08 -1.59
C ALA A 80 -38.36 -4.47 -2.54
N GLU A 81 -38.04 -4.90 -3.76
CA GLU A 81 -39.03 -5.35 -4.74
C GLU A 81 -39.83 -6.55 -4.22
N LEU A 82 -39.17 -7.51 -3.56
CA LEU A 82 -39.84 -8.66 -2.95
C LEU A 82 -40.81 -8.21 -1.85
N TYR A 83 -40.39 -7.27 -1.00
CA TYR A 83 -41.23 -6.72 0.06
C TYR A 83 -42.47 -6.01 -0.50
N GLU A 84 -42.30 -5.20 -1.54
CA GLU A 84 -43.42 -4.54 -2.23
C GLU A 84 -44.43 -5.54 -2.78
N HIS A 85 -43.97 -6.56 -3.52
CA HIS A 85 -44.87 -7.58 -4.06
C HIS A 85 -45.53 -8.43 -2.97
N THR A 86 -44.83 -8.70 -1.87
CA THR A 86 -45.41 -9.49 -0.76
C THR A 86 -46.57 -8.74 -0.10
N ASN A 87 -46.46 -7.42 0.06
CA ASN A 87 -47.46 -6.60 0.75
C ASN A 87 -48.56 -6.04 -0.16
N ARG A 88 -48.36 -6.06 -1.48
CA ARG A 88 -49.35 -5.57 -2.45
C ARG A 88 -50.57 -6.49 -2.49
N LYS A 89 -51.78 -5.93 -2.42
CA LYS A 89 -53.04 -6.66 -2.67
C LYS A 89 -53.46 -6.42 -4.12
N GLU A 90 -53.63 -7.49 -4.89
CA GLU A 90 -54.14 -7.40 -6.25
C GLU A 90 -55.66 -7.54 -6.27
N LEU A 91 -56.30 -6.93 -7.28
CA LEU A 91 -57.76 -6.91 -7.42
C LEU A 91 -58.28 -8.04 -8.32
N SER A 92 -57.37 -8.72 -9.03
CA SER A 92 -57.68 -9.77 -10.01
C SER A 92 -56.80 -11.01 -9.79
N ASP A 93 -57.39 -12.20 -9.99
CA ASP A 93 -56.68 -13.49 -9.92
C ASP A 93 -55.51 -13.58 -10.90
N TYR A 94 -55.63 -12.91 -12.06
CA TYR A 94 -54.56 -12.88 -13.06
C TYR A 94 -53.35 -12.05 -12.58
N GLU A 95 -53.61 -10.90 -11.96
CA GLU A 95 -52.57 -10.04 -11.37
C GLU A 95 -51.93 -10.72 -10.16
N GLU A 96 -52.74 -11.40 -9.35
CA GLU A 96 -52.27 -12.23 -8.23
C GLU A 96 -51.37 -13.38 -8.72
N GLY A 97 -51.71 -14.02 -9.84
CA GLY A 97 -50.87 -15.03 -10.48
C GLY A 97 -49.51 -14.49 -10.92
N LYS A 98 -49.49 -13.29 -11.54
CA LYS A 98 -48.23 -12.60 -11.89
C LYS A 98 -47.39 -12.26 -10.66
N ARG A 99 -48.03 -11.73 -9.61
CA ARG A 99 -47.38 -11.38 -8.34
C ARG A 99 -46.70 -12.58 -7.71
N ARG A 100 -47.38 -13.73 -7.62
CA ARG A 100 -46.81 -14.97 -7.06
C ARG A 100 -45.62 -15.47 -7.85
N THR A 101 -45.69 -15.46 -9.18
CA THR A 101 -44.56 -15.84 -10.03
C THR A 101 -43.38 -14.91 -9.79
N ARG A 102 -43.61 -13.59 -9.72
CA ARG A 102 -42.56 -12.61 -9.46
C ARG A 102 -41.91 -12.78 -8.09
N ILE A 103 -42.70 -13.02 -7.03
CA ILE A 103 -42.21 -13.33 -5.68
C ILE A 103 -41.30 -14.55 -5.71
N ARG A 104 -41.70 -15.61 -6.43
CA ARG A 104 -40.88 -16.84 -6.55
C ARG A 104 -39.55 -16.55 -7.26
N GLU A 105 -39.58 -15.83 -8.37
CA GLU A 105 -38.37 -15.43 -9.11
C GLU A 105 -37.40 -14.62 -8.22
N LEU A 106 -37.91 -13.61 -7.52
CA LEU A 106 -37.10 -12.77 -6.62
C LEU A 106 -36.54 -13.57 -5.46
N THR A 107 -37.32 -14.49 -4.89
CA THR A 107 -36.87 -15.37 -3.81
C THR A 107 -35.71 -16.27 -4.25
N GLU A 108 -35.82 -16.89 -5.44
CA GLU A 108 -34.73 -17.70 -5.99
C GLU A 108 -33.49 -16.87 -6.32
N ARG A 109 -33.67 -15.66 -6.89
CA ARG A 109 -32.56 -14.74 -7.14
C ARG A 109 -31.83 -14.33 -5.87
N ILE A 110 -32.56 -13.99 -4.80
CA ILE A 110 -31.96 -13.61 -3.51
C ILE A 110 -31.23 -14.79 -2.87
N LYS A 111 -31.77 -16.02 -2.97
CA LYS A 111 -31.10 -17.22 -2.45
C LYS A 111 -29.85 -17.58 -3.23
N GLY A 112 -29.88 -17.41 -4.56
CA GLY A 112 -28.73 -17.65 -5.43
C GLY A 112 -27.71 -16.50 -5.44
N PHE A 113 -28.01 -15.38 -4.78
CA PHE A 113 -27.09 -14.25 -4.69
C PHE A 113 -25.94 -14.60 -3.76
N GLU A 114 -24.72 -14.68 -4.31
CA GLU A 114 -23.52 -14.86 -3.52
C GLU A 114 -23.38 -13.69 -2.53
N LYS A 115 -23.26 -14.00 -1.23
CA LYS A 115 -23.18 -12.97 -0.20
C LYS A 115 -21.94 -12.10 -0.49
N PRO A 116 -22.11 -10.80 -0.73
CA PRO A 116 -20.95 -9.94 -1.00
C PRO A 116 -20.07 -9.92 0.25
N GLU A 117 -18.80 -10.26 0.08
CA GLU A 117 -17.81 -10.20 1.15
C GLU A 117 -17.29 -8.76 1.31
N PRO A 118 -17.20 -8.24 2.54
CA PRO A 118 -16.67 -6.91 2.77
C PRO A 118 -15.19 -6.84 2.37
N VAL A 119 -14.77 -5.67 1.90
CA VAL A 119 -13.36 -5.41 1.57
C VAL A 119 -12.50 -5.59 2.83
N ASN A 120 -11.36 -6.26 2.68
CA ASN A 120 -10.42 -6.48 3.78
C ASN A 120 -9.64 -5.19 4.11
N LEU A 121 -10.23 -4.37 4.98
CA LEU A 121 -9.66 -3.09 5.40
C LEU A 121 -8.32 -3.25 6.14
N GLU A 122 -8.14 -4.34 6.87
CA GLU A 122 -6.93 -4.56 7.65
C GLU A 122 -5.74 -4.87 6.74
N LEU A 123 -5.94 -5.73 5.75
CA LEU A 123 -4.92 -6.02 4.75
C LEU A 123 -4.50 -4.75 4.00
N TYR A 124 -5.47 -3.94 3.57
CA TYR A 124 -5.19 -2.65 2.93
C TYR A 124 -4.37 -1.72 3.83
N ARG A 125 -4.74 -1.58 5.11
CA ARG A 125 -4.01 -0.75 6.07
C ARG A 125 -2.56 -1.20 6.24
N VAL A 126 -2.35 -2.51 6.40
CA VAL A 126 -1.00 -3.08 6.54
C VAL A 126 -0.17 -2.82 5.28
N GLN A 127 -0.71 -3.12 4.09
CA GLN A 127 -0.01 -2.91 2.82
C GLN A 127 0.35 -1.43 2.61
N ARG A 128 -0.59 -0.51 2.93
CA ARG A 128 -0.37 0.93 2.83
C ARG A 128 0.70 1.41 3.81
N GLN A 129 0.65 0.96 5.07
CA GLN A 129 1.66 1.29 6.08
C GLN A 129 3.05 0.80 5.68
N MET A 130 3.17 -0.41 5.12
CA MET A 130 4.47 -0.93 4.66
C MET A 130 5.06 -0.07 3.54
N LEU A 131 4.25 0.35 2.58
CA LEU A 131 4.69 1.22 1.49
C LEU A 131 5.04 2.64 1.99
N GLU A 132 4.23 3.21 2.88
CA GLU A 132 4.52 4.51 3.53
C GLU A 132 5.81 4.45 4.37
N TYR A 133 6.04 3.36 5.08
CA TYR A 133 7.27 3.13 5.85
C TYR A 133 8.49 3.10 4.93
N LYS A 134 8.41 2.37 3.80
CA LYS A 134 9.48 2.33 2.79
C LYS A 134 9.81 3.72 2.22
N LEU A 135 8.80 4.58 2.00
CA LEU A 135 9.04 5.96 1.58
C LEU A 135 9.75 6.79 2.66
N ARG A 136 9.41 6.60 3.93
CA ARG A 136 10.09 7.30 5.04
C ARG A 136 11.53 6.84 5.20
N GLU A 137 11.77 5.54 5.09
CA GLU A 137 13.11 4.96 5.20
C GLU A 137 14.02 5.46 4.06
N THR A 138 13.53 5.45 2.82
CA THR A 138 14.27 6.01 1.68
C THR A 138 14.54 7.51 1.82
N ALA A 139 13.57 8.29 2.31
CA ALA A 139 13.76 9.71 2.60
C ALA A 139 14.82 9.95 3.70
N HIS A 140 14.81 9.13 4.76
CA HIS A 140 15.79 9.20 5.83
C HIS A 140 17.21 8.87 5.33
N LEU A 141 17.37 7.82 4.52
CA LEU A 141 18.64 7.47 3.89
C LEU A 141 19.15 8.61 3.01
N ASN A 142 18.28 9.21 2.18
CA ASN A 142 18.64 10.37 1.34
C ASN A 142 19.11 11.58 2.15
N ALA A 143 18.37 11.94 3.22
CA ALA A 143 18.74 13.06 4.09
C ALA A 143 20.10 12.82 4.77
N THR A 144 20.36 11.59 5.20
CA THR A 144 21.63 11.21 5.85
C THR A 144 22.80 11.34 4.88
N ILE A 145 22.65 10.86 3.64
CA ILE A 145 23.66 11.00 2.58
C ILE A 145 23.96 12.47 2.30
N LEU A 146 22.94 13.32 2.20
CA LEU A 146 23.10 14.75 1.94
C LEU A 146 23.86 15.48 3.05
N ILE A 147 23.57 15.14 4.32
CA ILE A 147 24.28 15.70 5.48
C ILE A 147 25.77 15.32 5.43
N TRP A 148 26.08 14.06 5.09
CA TRP A 148 27.47 13.59 4.98
C TRP A 148 28.23 14.27 3.84
N GLN A 149 27.58 14.47 2.69
CA GLN A 149 28.17 15.22 1.57
C GLN A 149 28.50 16.67 1.98
N ALA A 150 27.56 17.37 2.62
CA ALA A 150 27.77 18.75 3.05
C ALA A 150 28.91 18.90 4.06
N GLN A 151 29.06 17.93 4.98
CA GLN A 151 30.15 17.92 5.97
C GLN A 151 31.51 17.56 5.34
N GLY A 152 31.52 16.74 4.28
CA GLY A 152 32.73 16.39 3.54
C GLY A 152 33.28 17.54 2.70
N GLU A 153 32.44 18.45 2.20
CA GLU A 153 32.88 19.62 1.43
C GLU A 153 33.44 20.77 2.30
N GLN A 154 33.20 20.74 3.61
CA GLN A 154 33.66 21.77 4.57
C GLN A 154 35.02 21.47 5.22
N ASN A 155 35.57 20.25 5.05
CA ASN A 155 36.84 19.80 5.62
C ASN A 155 37.91 19.60 4.54
#